data_AF-A0A0B7H690-F1
#
_entry.id   AF-A0A0B7H690-F1
#
_cell.length_a   1.000
_cell.length_b   1.000
_cell.length_c   1.000
_cell.angle_alpha   90.00
_cell.angle_beta   90.00
_cell.angle_gamma   90.00
#
_symmetry.space_group_name_H-M   'P 1'
#
loop_
_entity.id
_entity.type
_entity.pdbx_description
1 polymer ?
#
loop_
_entity_poly.entity_id
_entity_poly.type
_entity_poly.pdbx_seq_one_letter_code
_entity_poly.pdbx_strand_id
1 'polypeptide(L)'
;MKKRGSKGLGNPATMAAVTSYAAKNPKMVNKAVNVGFVLVGLTIVSIGGFAFYTLYWKNRFIPIKTDPKDRASNITPSEANLRAQKLYNAMVGVGNGYKQVYEALKGLNRNAFVLVYNAFGKRKPATDVLGFGNKNHMTLTEWMADQFSHSELQNLRFLIQGGGQGLF
;
A
#
# COMPACT_ATOMS: atom_id res chain seq x y z
N MET A 1 -51.12 8.73 37.17
CA MET A 1 -50.55 8.47 35.83
C MET A 1 -49.08 8.90 35.81
N LYS A 2 -48.13 7.97 35.67
CA LYS A 2 -46.68 8.23 35.76
C LYS A 2 -46.16 8.63 34.37
N LYS A 3 -45.85 9.92 34.16
CA LYS A 3 -45.20 10.39 32.92
C LYS A 3 -43.81 9.75 32.82
N ARG A 4 -43.62 8.87 31.84
CA ARG A 4 -42.30 8.32 31.49
C ARG A 4 -41.49 9.44 30.85
N GLY A 5 -40.51 9.96 31.59
CA GLY A 5 -39.50 10.86 31.03
C GLY A 5 -38.68 10.13 29.96
N SER A 6 -38.64 10.68 28.76
CA SER A 6 -37.80 10.21 27.66
C SER A 6 -36.33 10.43 27.99
N LYS A 7 -35.74 9.47 28.72
CA LYS A 7 -34.30 9.38 28.94
C LYS A 7 -33.66 8.89 27.64
N GLY A 8 -33.10 9.82 26.87
CA GLY A 8 -32.46 9.51 25.60
C GLY A 8 -31.83 10.74 24.96
N LEU A 9 -31.21 11.62 25.75
CA LEU A 9 -30.39 12.69 25.20
C LEU A 9 -29.01 12.13 24.92
N GLY A 10 -28.86 11.58 23.71
CA GLY A 10 -27.56 11.39 23.09
C GLY A 10 -26.79 12.71 23.09
N ASN A 11 -25.46 12.59 23.06
CA ASN A 11 -24.49 13.69 23.07
C ASN A 11 -25.03 14.98 22.38
N PRO A 12 -25.06 16.16 23.05
CA PRO A 12 -25.65 17.38 22.50
C PRO A 12 -25.07 17.80 21.14
N ALA A 13 -23.80 17.47 20.85
CA ALA A 13 -23.21 17.67 19.53
C ALA A 13 -23.88 16.81 18.44
N THR A 14 -24.25 15.57 18.77
CA THR A 14 -25.00 14.70 17.86
C THR A 14 -26.41 15.22 17.61
N MET A 15 -27.08 15.77 18.63
CA MET A 15 -28.41 16.38 18.48
C MET A 15 -28.37 17.64 17.61
N ALA A 16 -27.37 18.51 17.81
CA ALA A 16 -27.15 19.69 16.98
C ALA A 16 -26.85 19.32 15.51
N ALA A 17 -26.02 18.28 15.28
CA ALA A 17 -25.72 17.79 13.94
C ALA A 17 -26.96 17.20 13.25
N VAL A 18 -27.77 16.42 13.96
CA VAL A 18 -29.04 15.85 13.48
C VAL A 18 -30.01 16.95 13.08
N THR A 19 -30.17 17.95 13.94
CA THR A 19 -31.09 19.08 13.70
C THR A 19 -30.65 19.90 12.49
N SER A 20 -29.35 20.21 12.40
CA SER A 20 -28.77 20.98 11.28
C SER A 20 -28.87 20.23 9.95
N TYR A 21 -28.68 18.91 9.96
CA TYR A 21 -28.78 18.09 8.75
C TYR A 21 -30.24 17.92 8.29
N ALA A 22 -31.18 17.73 9.21
CA ALA A 22 -32.60 17.65 8.94
C ALA A 22 -33.13 18.94 8.28
N ALA A 23 -32.70 20.11 8.78
CA ALA A 23 -33.05 21.41 8.21
C ALA A 23 -32.55 21.59 6.76
N LYS A 24 -31.38 21.04 6.43
CA LYS A 24 -30.79 21.10 5.08
C LYS A 24 -31.36 20.05 4.12
N ASN A 25 -31.98 18.98 4.63
CA ASN A 25 -32.47 17.86 3.82
C ASN A 25 -33.95 17.51 4.13
N PRO A 26 -34.90 18.44 3.93
CA PRO A 26 -36.30 18.26 4.34
C PRO A 26 -36.98 17.06 3.67
N LYS A 27 -36.57 16.70 2.44
CA LYS A 27 -37.11 15.53 1.71
C LYS A 27 -36.78 14.20 2.40
N MET A 28 -35.68 14.12 3.17
CA MET A 28 -35.30 12.93 3.93
C MET A 28 -36.01 12.81 5.27
N VAL A 29 -36.53 13.93 5.80
CA VAL A 29 -37.35 13.99 7.01
C VAL A 29 -38.80 13.58 6.71
N ASN A 30 -39.29 13.92 5.51
CA ASN A 30 -40.64 13.58 5.05
C ASN A 30 -40.82 12.10 4.66
N LYS A 31 -39.73 11.42 4.30
CA LYS A 31 -39.70 9.95 4.32
C LYS A 31 -39.40 9.59 5.77
N ALA A 32 -40.12 8.65 6.38
CA ALA A 32 -40.01 8.27 7.80
C ALA A 32 -38.65 7.61 8.18
N VAL A 33 -37.55 8.12 7.65
CA VAL A 33 -36.18 7.70 7.88
C VAL A 33 -35.68 8.48 9.09
N ASN A 34 -35.25 7.77 10.13
CA ASN A 34 -34.70 8.39 11.31
C ASN A 34 -33.33 9.02 10.98
N VAL A 35 -33.30 10.34 10.85
CA VAL A 35 -32.10 11.13 10.49
C VAL A 35 -30.93 10.86 11.46
N GLY A 36 -31.22 10.54 12.72
CA GLY A 36 -30.22 10.11 13.70
C GLY A 36 -29.50 8.83 13.26
N PHE A 37 -30.23 7.82 12.80
CA PHE A 37 -29.63 6.59 12.28
C PHE A 37 -28.83 6.81 10.99
N VAL A 38 -29.29 7.72 10.11
CA VAL A 38 -28.54 8.06 8.89
C VAL A 38 -27.20 8.70 9.23
N LEU A 39 -27.18 9.66 10.14
CA LEU A 39 -25.93 10.33 10.54
C LEU A 39 -24.99 9.41 11.30
N VAL A 40 -25.51 8.57 12.20
CA VAL A 40 -24.71 7.54 12.88
C VAL A 40 -24.14 6.56 11.85
N GLY A 41 -24.96 6.09 10.92
CA GLY A 41 -24.53 5.21 9.82
C GLY A 41 -23.44 5.84 8.95
N LEU A 42 -23.63 7.10 8.53
CA LEU A 42 -22.62 7.85 7.76
C LEU A 42 -21.33 8.05 8.53
N THR A 43 -21.41 8.30 9.84
CA THR A 43 -20.23 8.48 10.69
C THR A 43 -19.44 7.17 10.80
N ILE A 44 -20.11 6.05 11.05
CA ILE A 44 -19.49 4.73 11.10
C ILE A 44 -18.86 4.37 9.76
N VAL A 45 -19.56 4.59 8.64
CA VAL A 45 -19.02 4.36 7.29
C VAL A 45 -17.82 5.26 7.00
N SER A 46 -17.84 6.51 7.44
CA SER A 46 -16.72 7.45 7.24
C SER A 46 -15.48 7.02 8.02
N ILE A 47 -15.65 6.68 9.31
CA ILE A 47 -14.54 6.20 10.16
C ILE A 47 -14.00 4.87 9.65
N GLY A 48 -14.90 3.91 9.35
CA GLY A 48 -14.53 2.61 8.80
C GLY A 48 -13.84 2.73 7.44
N GLY A 49 -14.34 3.60 6.56
CA GLY A 49 -13.73 3.87 5.26
C GLY A 49 -12.36 4.53 5.37
N PHE A 50 -12.19 5.48 6.29
CA PHE A 50 -10.90 6.11 6.56
C PHE A 50 -9.89 5.11 7.14
N ALA A 51 -10.30 4.30 8.11
CA ALA A 51 -9.47 3.23 8.68
C ALA A 51 -9.09 2.19 7.61
N PHE A 52 -10.04 1.75 6.78
CA PHE A 52 -9.77 0.84 5.67
C PHE A 52 -8.79 1.44 4.65
N TYR A 53 -9.01 2.71 4.27
CA TYR A 53 -8.14 3.41 3.33
C TYR A 53 -6.71 3.52 3.84
N THR A 54 -6.54 3.93 5.10
CA THR A 54 -5.23 4.15 5.71
C THR A 54 -4.49 2.85 6.03
N LEU A 55 -5.18 1.85 6.56
CA LEU A 55 -4.55 0.60 6.99
C LEU A 55 -4.31 -0.37 5.84
N TYR A 56 -5.23 -0.43 4.86
CA TYR A 56 -5.20 -1.44 3.80
C TYR A 56 -4.98 -0.85 2.40
N TRP A 57 -5.71 0.20 2.03
CA TRP A 57 -5.73 0.66 0.64
C TRP A 57 -4.47 1.44 0.23
N LYS A 58 -4.03 2.39 1.07
CA LYS A 58 -2.84 3.23 0.83
C LYS A 58 -1.56 2.39 0.71
N ASN A 59 -1.52 1.26 1.41
CA ASN A 59 -0.37 0.38 1.47
C ASN A 59 -0.46 -0.84 0.54
N ARG A 60 -1.42 -0.90 -0.39
CA ARG A 60 -1.53 -2.05 -1.31
C ARG A 60 -0.33 -2.11 -2.26
N PHE A 61 0.05 -3.33 -2.66
CA PHE A 61 1.02 -3.52 -3.73
C PHE A 61 0.32 -3.31 -5.09
N ILE A 62 0.93 -2.51 -5.96
CA ILE A 62 0.44 -2.30 -7.32
C ILE A 62 1.42 -3.02 -8.26
N PRO A 63 1.01 -4.14 -8.89
CA PRO A 63 1.86 -4.82 -9.84
C PRO A 63 2.05 -3.97 -11.09
N ILE A 64 3.25 -4.02 -11.67
CA ILE A 64 3.60 -3.36 -12.92
C ILE A 64 3.28 -4.32 -14.08
N LYS A 65 2.68 -3.81 -15.15
CA LYS A 65 2.46 -4.60 -16.36
C LYS A 65 3.74 -4.63 -17.20
N THR A 66 4.05 -5.78 -17.77
CA THR A 66 5.11 -5.91 -18.77
C THR A 66 4.75 -5.08 -20.01
N ASP A 67 5.76 -4.49 -20.63
CA ASP A 67 5.59 -3.71 -21.84
C ASP A 67 5.63 -4.64 -23.07
N PRO A 68 4.58 -4.71 -23.89
CA PRO A 68 4.57 -5.55 -25.09
C PRO A 68 5.53 -5.04 -26.18
N LYS A 69 6.01 -3.79 -26.10
CA LYS A 69 7.00 -3.23 -27.03
C LYS A 69 8.42 -3.66 -26.70
N ASP A 70 8.66 -4.09 -25.46
CA ASP A 70 9.94 -4.65 -25.04
C ASP A 70 10.03 -6.15 -25.34
N ARG A 71 11.26 -6.68 -25.33
CA ARG A 71 11.48 -8.12 -25.40
C ARG A 71 10.71 -8.82 -24.29
N ALA A 72 10.07 -9.95 -24.62
CA ALA A 72 9.42 -10.81 -23.63
C ALA A 72 10.40 -11.18 -22.50
N SER A 73 9.89 -11.42 -21.29
CA SER A 73 10.72 -11.81 -20.13
C SER A 73 11.61 -13.00 -20.50
N ASN A 74 12.90 -12.87 -20.20
CA ASN A 74 13.87 -13.95 -20.38
C ASN A 74 13.93 -14.93 -19.20
N ILE A 75 13.05 -14.77 -18.21
CA ILE A 75 12.86 -15.69 -17.08
C ILE A 75 11.39 -16.09 -16.93
N THR A 76 11.18 -17.24 -16.32
CA THR A 76 9.85 -17.75 -15.94
C THR A 76 9.34 -17.11 -14.64
N PRO A 77 8.03 -17.19 -14.34
CA PRO A 77 7.48 -16.73 -13.06
C PRO A 77 8.06 -17.45 -11.83
N SER A 78 8.43 -18.73 -11.96
CA SER A 78 9.06 -19.49 -10.87
C SER A 78 10.46 -18.95 -10.57
N GLU A 79 11.26 -18.70 -11.60
CA GLU A 79 12.59 -18.08 -11.45
C GLU A 79 12.49 -16.66 -10.91
N ALA A 80 11.47 -15.90 -11.31
CA ALA A 80 11.21 -14.56 -10.77
C ALA A 80 10.98 -14.60 -9.26
N ASN A 81 10.19 -15.57 -8.76
CA ASN A 81 10.00 -15.78 -7.32
C ASN A 81 11.30 -16.13 -6.60
N LEU A 82 12.12 -17.01 -7.16
CA LEU A 82 13.41 -17.38 -6.56
C LEU A 82 14.36 -16.19 -6.51
N ARG A 83 14.43 -15.37 -7.59
CA ARG A 83 15.24 -14.15 -7.61
C ARG A 83 14.73 -13.11 -6.62
N ALA A 84 13.41 -12.93 -6.52
CA ALA A 84 12.80 -12.01 -5.55
C ALA A 84 13.14 -12.39 -4.10
N GLN A 85 13.12 -13.69 -3.76
CA GLN A 85 13.55 -14.18 -2.45
C GLN A 85 15.04 -13.94 -2.20
N LYS A 86 15.89 -14.22 -3.20
CA LYS A 86 17.33 -13.93 -3.11
C LYS A 86 17.61 -12.45 -2.87
N LEU A 87 16.92 -11.56 -3.59
CA LEU A 87 17.03 -10.11 -3.42
C LEU A 87 16.65 -9.68 -2.02
N TYR A 88 15.52 -10.15 -1.49
CA TYR A 88 15.10 -9.83 -0.13
C TYR A 88 16.12 -10.32 0.90
N ASN A 89 16.55 -11.57 0.82
CA ASN A 89 17.50 -12.14 1.77
C ASN A 89 18.86 -11.43 1.71
N ALA A 90 19.29 -10.99 0.53
CA ALA A 90 20.50 -10.21 0.35
C ALA A 90 20.42 -8.84 1.04
N MET A 91 19.27 -8.15 0.91
CA MET A 91 19.08 -6.81 1.47
C MET A 91 18.71 -6.79 2.96
N VAL A 92 18.14 -7.88 3.50
CA VAL A 92 17.81 -8.01 4.93
C VAL A 92 19.02 -8.42 5.78
N GLY A 93 20.02 -9.07 5.17
CA GLY A 93 21.20 -9.58 5.87
C GLY A 93 22.11 -8.50 6.47
N VAL A 94 23.14 -8.91 7.20
CA VAL A 94 24.16 -7.99 7.74
C VAL A 94 24.98 -7.39 6.58
N GLY A 95 24.83 -6.09 6.35
CA GLY A 95 25.40 -5.34 5.21
C GLY A 95 24.32 -4.90 4.21
N ASN A 96 24.70 -4.30 3.08
CA ASN A 96 23.74 -3.89 2.03
C ASN A 96 23.48 -4.97 0.97
N GLY A 97 24.27 -6.05 0.96
CA GLY A 97 24.10 -7.17 0.02
C GLY A 97 24.29 -6.81 -1.46
N TYR A 98 25.00 -5.71 -1.76
CA TYR A 98 25.08 -5.15 -3.12
C TYR A 98 25.55 -6.18 -4.17
N LYS A 99 26.58 -6.99 -3.87
CA LYS A 99 27.09 -8.01 -4.80
C LYS A 99 26.06 -9.08 -5.11
N GLN A 100 25.29 -9.51 -4.12
CA GLN A 100 24.25 -10.51 -4.27
C GLN A 100 23.06 -9.95 -5.07
N VAL A 101 22.71 -8.67 -4.84
CA VAL A 101 21.70 -7.96 -5.64
C VAL A 101 22.15 -7.80 -7.08
N TYR A 102 23.41 -7.41 -7.30
CA TYR A 102 24.02 -7.32 -8.61
C TYR A 102 23.89 -8.63 -9.40
N GLU A 103 24.31 -9.75 -8.82
CA GLU A 103 24.23 -11.07 -9.48
C GLU A 103 22.79 -11.53 -9.69
N ALA A 104 21.86 -11.17 -8.80
CA ALA A 104 20.45 -11.50 -8.97
C ALA A 104 19.77 -10.71 -10.10
N LEU A 105 20.20 -9.47 -10.35
CA LEU A 105 19.69 -8.60 -11.41
C LEU A 105 20.40 -8.79 -12.76
N LYS A 106 21.64 -9.28 -12.73
CA LYS A 106 22.46 -9.48 -13.91
C LYS A 106 21.75 -10.34 -14.96
N GLY A 107 21.77 -9.86 -16.19
CA GLY A 107 21.21 -10.56 -17.35
C GLY A 107 19.69 -10.56 -17.42
N LEU A 108 18.98 -9.86 -16.52
CA LEU A 108 17.54 -9.64 -16.67
C LEU A 108 17.29 -8.62 -17.76
N ASN A 109 16.26 -8.84 -18.57
CA ASN A 109 15.70 -7.77 -19.40
C ASN A 109 14.61 -6.99 -18.64
N ARG A 110 14.13 -5.89 -19.21
CA ARG A 110 13.13 -5.02 -18.57
C ARG A 110 11.87 -5.76 -18.12
N ASN A 111 11.29 -6.62 -18.97
CA ASN A 111 10.10 -7.39 -18.61
C ASN A 111 10.37 -8.47 -17.56
N ALA A 112 11.57 -9.06 -17.55
CA ALA A 112 11.99 -9.98 -16.50
C ALA A 112 12.17 -9.27 -15.15
N PHE A 113 12.70 -8.05 -15.14
CA PHE A 113 12.73 -7.22 -13.93
C PHE A 113 11.31 -6.95 -13.42
N VAL A 114 10.37 -6.61 -14.31
CA VAL A 114 8.96 -6.40 -13.93
C VAL A 114 8.35 -7.67 -13.29
N LEU A 115 8.66 -8.86 -13.81
CA LEU A 115 8.24 -10.11 -13.17
C LEU A 115 8.85 -10.28 -11.78
N VAL A 116 10.14 -9.99 -11.60
CA VAL A 116 10.80 -10.06 -10.29
C VAL A 116 10.20 -9.05 -9.32
N TYR A 117 9.93 -7.81 -9.76
CA TYR A 117 9.25 -6.78 -8.98
C TYR A 117 7.87 -7.25 -8.51
N ASN A 118 7.07 -7.81 -9.44
CA ASN A 118 5.74 -8.35 -9.13
C ASN A 118 5.80 -9.53 -8.16
N ALA A 119 6.77 -10.42 -8.32
CA ALA A 119 7.00 -11.56 -7.43
C ALA A 119 7.55 -11.14 -6.06
N PHE A 120 8.28 -10.03 -6.00
CA PHE A 120 8.79 -9.47 -4.74
C PHE A 120 7.65 -8.92 -3.88
N GLY A 121 6.70 -8.23 -4.51
CA GLY A 121 5.53 -7.67 -3.84
C GLY A 121 5.92 -6.57 -2.84
N LYS A 122 5.30 -6.60 -1.66
CA LYS A 122 5.63 -5.71 -0.54
C LYS A 122 6.21 -6.53 0.60
N ARG A 123 7.36 -6.13 1.13
CA ARG A 123 8.08 -6.84 2.20
C ARG A 123 8.48 -5.91 3.33
N LYS A 124 8.53 -6.44 4.56
CA LYS A 124 8.93 -5.67 5.75
C LYS A 124 10.35 -5.14 5.59
N PRO A 125 10.66 -3.88 5.94
CA PRO A 125 12.00 -3.30 5.86
C PRO A 125 13.08 -4.05 6.64
N ALA A 126 14.36 -3.93 6.22
CA ALA A 126 15.50 -4.36 7.02
C ALA A 126 15.60 -3.58 8.34
N THR A 127 15.12 -2.35 8.39
CA THR A 127 15.17 -1.53 9.61
C THR A 127 14.06 -1.86 10.61
N ASP A 128 13.14 -2.76 10.28
CA ASP A 128 12.02 -3.17 11.14
C ASP A 128 12.25 -4.55 11.78
N VAL A 129 13.51 -4.95 11.99
CA VAL A 129 13.84 -6.25 12.62
C VAL A 129 13.36 -6.34 14.07
N LEU A 130 13.20 -5.21 14.76
CA LEU A 130 12.84 -5.15 16.18
C LEU A 130 11.39 -4.68 16.43
N GLY A 131 10.58 -4.46 15.39
CA GLY A 131 9.19 -4.02 15.53
C GLY A 131 9.02 -2.57 16.03
N PHE A 132 10.10 -1.81 16.12
CA PHE A 132 10.10 -0.38 16.46
C PHE A 132 10.09 0.53 15.21
N GLY A 133 10.12 -0.05 14.01
CA GLY A 133 10.16 0.70 12.76
C GLY A 133 8.77 1.04 12.28
N ASN A 134 8.41 2.33 12.31
CA ASN A 134 7.14 2.85 11.78
C ASN A 134 7.06 2.84 10.23
N LYS A 135 7.81 1.94 9.57
CA LYS A 135 7.96 1.89 8.11
C LYS A 135 7.06 0.80 7.54
N ASN A 136 6.11 1.21 6.68
CA ASN A 136 5.22 0.31 5.96
C ASN A 136 6.01 -0.69 5.09
N HIS A 137 5.36 -1.80 4.70
CA HIS A 137 5.99 -2.78 3.79
C HIS A 137 6.41 -2.09 2.48
N MET A 138 7.66 -2.31 2.10
CA MET A 138 8.30 -1.68 0.93
C MET A 138 8.29 -2.60 -0.28
N THR A 139 8.11 -2.01 -1.45
CA THR A 139 8.30 -2.63 -2.76
C THR A 139 9.79 -2.86 -3.05
N LEU A 140 10.11 -3.61 -4.10
CA LEU A 140 11.51 -3.89 -4.46
C LEU A 140 12.32 -2.61 -4.72
N THR A 141 11.70 -1.62 -5.36
CA THR A 141 12.34 -0.35 -5.74
C THR A 141 12.58 0.53 -4.51
N GLU A 142 11.61 0.59 -3.59
CA GLU A 142 11.76 1.27 -2.29
C GLU A 142 12.86 0.60 -1.44
N TRP A 143 12.91 -0.73 -1.46
CA TRP A 143 13.98 -1.50 -0.82
C TRP A 143 15.37 -1.16 -1.38
N MET A 144 15.52 -1.13 -2.70
CA MET A 144 16.78 -0.75 -3.33
C MET A 144 17.16 0.69 -2.98
N ALA A 145 16.20 1.63 -3.00
CA ALA A 145 16.43 3.02 -2.67
C ALA A 145 16.81 3.27 -1.19
N ASP A 146 16.31 2.44 -0.28
CA ASP A 146 16.65 2.50 1.16
C ASP A 146 18.04 1.90 1.45
N GLN A 147 18.49 0.91 0.67
CA GLN A 147 19.72 0.16 0.92
C GLN A 147 20.96 0.62 0.13
N PHE A 148 20.76 1.27 -1.02
CA PHE A 148 21.86 1.63 -1.94
C PHE A 148 21.93 3.12 -2.21
N SER A 149 23.14 3.62 -2.41
CA SER A 149 23.40 4.98 -2.84
C SER A 149 22.98 5.22 -4.29
N HIS A 150 22.83 6.49 -4.68
CA HIS A 150 22.40 6.85 -6.03
C HIS A 150 23.32 6.28 -7.13
N SER A 151 24.64 6.25 -6.92
CA SER A 151 25.61 5.71 -7.87
C SER A 151 25.51 4.17 -7.99
N GLU A 152 25.31 3.47 -6.87
CA GLU A 152 25.06 2.03 -6.86
C GLU A 152 23.77 1.68 -7.60
N LEU A 153 22.70 2.43 -7.38
CA LEU A 153 21.44 2.24 -8.11
C LEU A 153 21.61 2.46 -9.61
N GLN A 154 22.34 3.51 -10.01
CA GLN A 154 22.65 3.72 -11.44
C GLN A 154 23.38 2.53 -12.04
N ASN A 155 24.38 2.00 -11.35
CA ASN A 155 25.11 0.80 -11.79
C ASN A 155 24.17 -0.40 -11.95
N LEU A 156 23.27 -0.65 -10.98
CA LEU A 156 22.29 -1.74 -11.07
C LEU A 156 21.32 -1.56 -12.25
N ARG A 157 20.89 -0.33 -12.55
CA ARG A 157 20.05 -0.03 -13.71
C ARG A 157 20.73 -0.39 -15.04
N PHE A 158 22.04 -0.19 -15.15
CA PHE A 158 22.80 -0.53 -16.35
C PHE A 158 22.90 -2.04 -16.61
N LEU A 159 22.66 -2.88 -15.59
CA LEU A 159 22.69 -4.35 -15.74
C LEU A 159 21.44 -4.90 -16.42
N ILE A 160 20.35 -4.13 -16.42
CA ILE A 160 19.08 -4.55 -16.99
C ILE A 160 19.13 -4.34 -18.51
N GLN A 161 19.14 -5.46 -19.24
CA GLN A 161 19.20 -5.46 -20.70
C GLN A 161 17.96 -4.77 -21.29
N GLY A 162 18.18 -3.81 -22.18
CA GLY A 162 17.11 -2.97 -22.76
C GLY A 162 16.87 -1.67 -22.00
N GLY A 163 17.63 -1.40 -20.93
CA GLY A 163 17.63 -0.13 -20.20
C GLY A 163 16.83 -0.18 -18.90
N GLY A 164 17.52 -0.07 -17.77
CA GLY A 164 16.90 0.07 -16.45
C GLY A 164 16.50 1.51 -16.08
N GLN A 165 16.62 2.46 -16.99
CA GLN A 165 16.27 3.85 -16.73
C GLN A 165 14.76 3.98 -16.41
N GLY A 166 14.45 4.61 -15.28
CA GLY A 166 13.08 4.84 -14.81
C GLY A 166 12.45 3.67 -14.04
N LEU A 167 13.19 2.59 -13.72
CA LEU A 167 12.66 1.47 -12.94
C LEU A 167 12.70 1.67 -11.41
N PHE A 168 13.79 2.25 -10.88
CA PHE A 168 13.98 2.51 -9.45
C PHE A 168 15.11 3.52 -9.26
#